data_AF-A0A9D2FIA0-F1
#
_entry.id   AF-A0A9D2FIA0-F1
#
_cell.length_a   1.000
_cell.length_b   1.000
_cell.length_c   1.000
_cell.angle_alpha   90.00
_cell.angle_beta   90.00
_cell.angle_gamma   90.00
#
_symmetry.space_group_name_H-M   'P 1'
#
loop_
_entity.id
_entity.type
_entity.pdbx_description
1 polymer ?
#
loop_
_entity_poly.entity_id
_entity_poly.type
_entity_poly.pdbx_seq_one_letter_code
_entity_poly.pdbx_strand_id
1 'polypeptide(L)' 'MNHELLKSVIFDQHAAIQAARITPRGYTFEKNANYVLVGLRRAGKSTLLFDIAQKLVTQGTEWNQIIYINFE' A
#
# COMPACT_ATOMS: atom_id res chain seq x y z
N MET A 1 2.63 24.40 -2.24
CA MET A 1 2.32 23.03 -1.76
C MET A 1 3.34 22.66 -0.68
N ASN A 2 2.93 22.16 0.48
CA ASN A 2 3.87 21.84 1.55
C ASN A 2 4.54 20.48 1.28
N HIS A 3 5.75 20.50 0.71
CA HIS A 3 6.49 19.28 0.35
C HIS A 3 6.91 18.46 1.57
N GLU A 4 7.18 19.11 2.70
CA GLU A 4 7.58 18.41 3.93
C GLU A 4 6.42 17.61 4.52
N LEU A 5 5.21 18.17 4.48
CA LEU A 5 4.01 17.45 4.89
C LEU A 5 3.75 16.21 4.02
N LEU A 6 3.90 16.33 2.69
CA LEU A 6 3.70 15.18 1.81
C LEU A 6 4.73 14.08 2.08
N LYS A 7 6.01 14.44 2.28
CA LYS A 7 7.06 13.49 2.65
C LYS A 7 6.72 12.77 3.96
N SER A 8 6.36 13.51 5.00
CA SER A 8 6.04 12.91 6.30
C SER A 8 4.89 11.92 6.18
N VAL A 9 3.81 12.30 5.48
CA VAL A 9 2.67 11.40 5.23
C VAL A 9 3.10 10.12 4.52
N ILE A 10 3.97 10.20 3.50
CA ILE A 10 4.45 9.00 2.79
C ILE A 10 5.27 8.10 3.72
N PHE A 11 6.21 8.68 4.49
CA PHE A 11 7.07 7.92 5.40
C PHE A 11 6.29 7.26 6.54
N ASP A 12 5.33 7.96 7.13
CA ASP A 12 4.46 7.41 8.18
C ASP A 12 3.70 6.19 7.67
N GLN A 13 3.25 6.24 6.41
CA GLN A 13 2.54 5.12 5.79
C GLN A 13 3.44 3.95 5.44
N HIS A 14 4.69 4.18 5.04
CA HIS A 14 5.67 3.09 4.90
C HIS A 14 5.85 2.35 6.24
N ALA A 15 6.04 3.08 7.33
CA ALA A 15 6.17 2.48 8.66
C ALA A 15 4.91 1.67 9.06
N ALA A 16 3.72 2.20 8.78
CA ALA A 16 2.46 1.51 9.03
C ALA A 16 2.34 0.20 8.21
N ILE A 17 2.69 0.23 6.91
CA ILE A 17 2.65 -0.95 6.04
C ILE A 17 3.67 -2.00 6.50
N GLN A 18 4.88 -1.58 6.89
CA GLN A 18 5.93 -2.47 7.38
C GLN A 18 5.54 -3.17 8.69
N ALA A 19 4.89 -2.46 9.61
CA ALA A 19 4.46 -3.01 10.89
C ALA A 19 3.20 -3.91 10.77
N ALA A 20 2.43 -3.79 9.68
CA ALA A 20 1.18 -4.48 9.52
C ALA A 20 1.35 -5.99 9.33
N ARG A 21 0.70 -6.79 10.20
CA ARG A 21 0.54 -8.24 10.02
C ARG A 21 -0.63 -8.51 9.09
N ILE A 22 -0.33 -8.87 7.85
CA ILE A 22 -1.35 -9.11 6.82
C ILE A 22 -1.56 -10.62 6.63
N THR A 23 -2.82 -11.04 6.61
CA THR A 23 -3.20 -12.38 6.15
C THR A 23 -3.31 -12.35 4.63
N PRO A 24 -2.49 -13.14 3.89
CA PRO A 24 -2.52 -13.14 2.44
C PRO A 24 -3.88 -13.54 1.90
N ARG A 25 -4.30 -12.89 0.80
CA ARG A 25 -5.50 -13.26 0.05
C ARG A 25 -5.12 -13.86 -1.29
N GLY A 26 -5.89 -14.83 -1.77
CA GLY A 26 -5.68 -15.51 -3.05
C GLY A 26 -6.05 -14.68 -4.28
N TYR A 27 -5.63 -13.41 -4.33
CA TYR A 27 -5.78 -12.54 -5.50
C TYR A 27 -4.46 -12.44 -6.25
N THR A 28 -4.54 -12.55 -7.57
CA THR A 28 -3.43 -12.29 -8.47
C THR A 28 -3.66 -10.94 -9.14
N PHE A 29 -2.65 -10.08 -9.10
CA PHE A 29 -2.63 -8.79 -9.76
C PHE A 29 -1.57 -8.80 -10.86
N GLU A 30 -1.94 -8.34 -12.04
CA GLU A 30 -1.03 -8.14 -13.16
C GLU A 30 -0.09 -6.97 -12.87
N LYS A 31 1.20 -7.16 -13.11
CA LYS A 31 2.26 -6.23 -12.68
C LYS A 31 2.11 -4.80 -13.21
N ASN A 32 1.58 -4.65 -14.43
CA ASN A 32 1.53 -3.37 -15.14
C ASN A 32 0.09 -2.88 -15.39
N ALA A 33 -0.87 -3.36 -14.59
CA ALA A 33 -2.26 -2.94 -14.69
C ALA A 33 -2.64 -1.99 -13.54
N ASN A 34 -3.56 -1.07 -13.84
CA ASN A 34 -4.17 -0.21 -12.84
C ASN A 34 -5.42 -0.88 -12.26
N TYR A 35 -5.57 -0.85 -10.94
CA TYR A 35 -6.66 -1.52 -10.24
C TYR A 35 -7.50 -0.54 -9.42
N VAL A 36 -8.82 -0.70 -9.48
CA VAL A 36 -9.78 -0.04 -8.59
C VAL A 36 -10.42 -1.11 -7.71
N LEU A 37 -10.15 -1.06 -6.40
CA LEU A 37 -10.70 -1.99 -5.43
C LEU A 37 -12.01 -1.45 -4.85
N VAL A 38 -13.13 -2.08 -5.19
CA VAL A 38 -14.48 -1.73 -4.69
C VAL A 38 -14.98 -2.73 -3.66
N GLY A 39 -15.86 -2.30 -2.76
CA GLY A 39 -16.53 -3.18 -1.80
C GLY A 39 -16.96 -2.47 -0.51
N LEU A 40 -17.68 -3.21 0.33
CA LEU A 40 -18.27 -2.71 1.57
C LEU A 40 -17.24 -2.12 2.55
N ARG A 41 -17.70 -1.28 3.48
CA ARG A 41 -16.89 -0.79 4.60
C ARG A 41 -16.37 -2.00 5.40
N ARG A 42 -15.11 -1.94 5.83
CA ARG A 42 -14.41 -3.02 6.56
C ARG A 42 -14.19 -4.34 5.78
N ALA A 43 -14.34 -4.36 4.46
CA ALA A 43 -13.97 -5.52 3.64
C ALA A 43 -12.45 -5.81 3.55
N GLY A 44 -11.61 -5.00 4.22
CA GLY A 44 -10.14 -5.16 4.22
C GLY A 44 -9.47 -4.75 2.90
N LYS A 45 -9.97 -3.69 2.27
CA LYS A 45 -9.37 -3.14 1.05
C LYS A 45 -7.98 -2.54 1.32
N SER A 46 -7.82 -1.75 2.38
CA SER A 46 -6.53 -1.17 2.76
C SER A 46 -5.51 -2.25 3.12
N THR A 47 -5.93 -3.30 3.83
CA THR A 47 -5.05 -4.45 4.13
C THR A 47 -4.63 -5.22 2.86
N LEU A 48 -5.47 -5.25 1.82
CA LEU A 48 -5.10 -5.82 0.52
C LEU A 48 -4.08 -4.94 -0.22
N LEU A 49 -4.22 -3.61 -0.15
CA LEU A 49 -3.21 -2.69 -0.69
C LEU A 49 -1.87 -2.82 0.05
N PHE A 50 -1.89 -3.06 1.37
CA PHE A 50 -0.68 -3.30 2.17
C PHE A 50 0.01 -4.60 1.75
N ASP A 51 -0.75 -5.68 1.53
CA ASP A 51 -0.21 -6.95 0.99
C ASP A 51 0.49 -6.74 -0.37
N ILE A 52 -0.12 -5.95 -1.26
CA ILE A 52 0.47 -5.62 -2.56
C ILE A 52 1.80 -4.87 -2.38
N ALA A 53 1.85 -3.86 -1.52
CA ALA A 53 3.07 -3.12 -1.24
C ALA A 53 4.18 -4.03 -0.66
N GLN A 54 3.85 -4.89 0.32
CA GLN A 54 4.81 -5.85 0.90
C GLN A 54 5.32 -6.84 -0.17
N LYS A 55 4.46 -7.30 -1.08
CA LYS A 55 4.84 -8.18 -2.20
C LYS A 55 5.75 -7.48 -3.21
N LEU A 56 5.49 -6.22 -3.56
CA LEU A 56 6.36 -5.44 -4.45
C LEU A 56 7.79 -5.32 -3.88
N VAL A 57 7.90 -5.05 -2.58
CA VAL A 57 9.21 -4.96 -1.89
C VAL A 57 9.89 -6.32 -1.87
N THR A 58 9.16 -7.40 -1.58
CA THR A 58 9.70 -8.77 -1.61
C THR A 58 10.20 -9.16 -3.00
N GLN A 59 9.62 -8.59 -4.06
CA GLN A 59 10.03 -8.78 -5.45
C GLN A 59 11.19 -7.86 -5.89
N GLY A 60 11.74 -7.05 -4.99
CA GLY A 60 12.89 -6.18 -5.24
C GLY A 60 12.55 -4.73 -5.59
N THR A 61 11.31 -4.28 -5.36
CA THR A 61 10.96 -2.85 -5.49
C THR A 61 11.41 -2.08 -4.25
N GLU A 62 12.13 -0.98 -4.45
CA GLU A 62 12.57 -0.14 -3.34
C GLU A 62 11.40 0.65 -2.75
N TRP A 63 11.40 0.89 -1.43
CA TRP A 63 10.32 1.63 -0.75
C TRP A 63 10.11 3.03 -1.31
N ASN A 64 11.18 3.70 -1.75
CA ASN A 64 11.09 5.04 -2.35
C ASN A 64 10.36 5.07 -3.70
N GLN A 65 10.07 3.92 -4.31
CA GLN A 65 9.26 3.79 -5.53
C GLN A 65 7.78 3.54 -5.23
N ILE A 66 7.41 3.33 -3.95
CA ILE A 66 6.04 3.07 -3.52
C ILE A 66 5.50 4.32 -2.83
N ILE A 67 4.43 4.90 -3.37
CA ILE A 67 3.74 6.04 -2.75
C ILE A 67 2.37 5.54 -2.27
N TYR A 68 2.15 5.62 -0.96
CA TYR A 68 0.86 5.33 -0.36
C TYR A 68 0.29 6.60 0.26
N ILE A 69 -0.91 6.99 -0.18
CA ILE A 69 -1.62 8.16 0.32
C ILE A 69 -2.93 7.68 0.91
N ASN A 70 -3.21 8.10 2.15
CA ASN A 70 -4.48 7.91 2.81
C ASN A 70 -5.09 9.27 3.14
N PHE A 71 -6.42 9.33 3.17
CA PHE A 71 -7.19 10.54 3.46
C PHE A 71 -8.07 10.39 4.71
N GLU A 72 -7.98 9.25 5.41
CA GLU A 72 -8.54 9.13 6.77
C GLU A 72 -7.64 9.79 7.81
#